data_AF-F3KFV1-F1
#
_entry.id   AF-F3KFV1-F1
#
_cell.length_a   1.000
_cell.length_b   1.000
_cell.length_c   1.000
_cell.angle_alpha   90.00
_cell.angle_beta   90.00
_cell.angle_gamma   90.00
#
_symmetry.space_group_name_H-M   'P 1'
#
loop_
_entity.id
_entity.type
_entity.pdbx_description
1 polymer ?
#
loop_
_entity_poly.entity_id
_entity_poly.type
_entity_poly.pdbx_seq_one_letter_code
_entity_poly.pdbx_strand_id
1 'polypeptide(L)' 'MRRTIARHKNYITLSQVSREASAAPAAGYMGLHQEQQAKVIHDAINL' A
#
# COMPACT_ATOMS: atom_id res chain seq x y z
N MET A 1 14.69 2.57 -3.98
CA MET A 1 14.71 1.18 -4.51
C MET A 1 14.15 1.03 -5.92
N ARG A 2 12.99 1.63 -6.26
CA ARG A 2 12.38 1.51 -7.61
C ARG A 2 13.37 1.79 -8.77
N ARG A 3 14.18 2.86 -8.65
CA ARG A 3 15.21 3.23 -9.65
C ARG A 3 16.33 2.18 -9.78
N THR A 4 16.74 1.56 -8.68
CA THR A 4 17.77 0.52 -8.68
C THR A 4 17.25 -0.77 -9.33
N ILE A 5 16.01 -1.18 -9.02
CA ILE A 5 15.38 -2.36 -9.61
C ILE A 5 15.23 -2.17 -11.13
N ALA A 6 14.73 -1.02 -11.58
CA ALA A 6 14.58 -0.72 -13.00
C ALA A 6 15.91 -0.80 -13.78
N ARG A 7 17.03 -0.45 -13.14
CA ARG A 7 18.37 -0.49 -13.77
C ARG A 7 18.95 -1.90 -13.91
N HIS A 8 18.69 -2.79 -12.95
CA HIS A 8 19.35 -4.10 -12.88
C HIS A 8 18.43 -5.29 -13.18
N LYS A 9 17.12 -5.14 -12.99
CA LYS A 9 16.09 -6.17 -13.20
C LYS A 9 14.85 -5.52 -13.80
N ASN A 10 14.96 -5.10 -15.07
CA ASN A 10 13.92 -4.38 -15.81
C ASN A 10 12.61 -5.18 -16.02
N TYR A 11 12.63 -6.50 -15.81
CA TYR A 11 11.46 -7.38 -15.83
C TYR A 11 10.72 -7.47 -14.49
N ILE A 12 11.27 -6.92 -13.40
CA ILE A 12 10.61 -6.88 -12.09
C ILE A 12 10.08 -5.48 -11.84
N THR A 13 8.82 -5.38 -11.44
CA THR A 13 8.18 -4.12 -11.03
C THR A 13 8.01 -4.08 -9.51
N LEU A 14 8.06 -2.87 -8.96
CA LEU A 14 7.74 -2.62 -7.55
C LEU A 14 6.43 -1.84 -7.50
N SER A 15 5.38 -2.47 -7.00
CA SER A 15 4.07 -1.85 -6.72
C SER A 15 3.97 -1.44 -5.25
N GLN A 16 3.04 -0.55 -4.94
CA GLN A 16 2.70 -0.17 -3.57
C GLN A 16 1.22 -0.44 -3.31
N VAL A 17 0.92 -0.92 -2.10
CA VAL A 17 -0.42 -0.95 -1.52
C VAL A 17 -0.37 -0.19 -0.22
N SER A 18 -1.27 0.77 -0.06
CA SER A 18 -1.39 1.56 1.15
C SER A 18 -2.82 2.07 1.32
N ARG A 19 -3.09 2.63 2.49
CA ARG A 19 -4.30 3.46 2.68
C ARG A 19 -4.24 4.66 1.74
N GLU A 20 -5.40 5.24 1.45
CA GLU A 20 -5.50 6.48 0.71
C GLU A 20 -4.74 7.60 1.44
N ALA A 21 -4.14 8.50 0.67
CA ALA A 21 -3.37 9.61 1.24
C ALA A 21 -4.29 10.50 2.08
N SER A 22 -3.89 10.77 3.32
CA SER A 22 -4.64 11.59 4.26
C SER A 22 -3.73 12.58 4.97
N ALA A 23 -4.29 13.74 5.36
CA ALA A 23 -3.57 14.73 6.16
C ALA A 23 -3.31 14.24 7.60
N ALA A 24 -4.29 13.54 8.17
CA ALA A 24 -4.15 12.86 9.46
C ALA A 24 -3.41 11.52 9.30
N PRO A 25 -2.67 11.07 10.32
CA PRO A 25 -1.90 9.81 10.23
C PRO A 25 -2.77 8.54 10.22
N ALA A 26 -3.99 8.61 10.78
CA ALA A 26 -4.93 7.49 10.82
C ALA A 26 -6.38 7.97 11.02
N ALA A 27 -7.35 7.09 10.75
CA ALA A 27 -8.74 7.29 11.14
C ALA A 27 -8.86 7.35 12.67
N GLY A 28 -9.61 8.35 13.18
CA GLY A 28 -9.90 8.48 14.62
C GLY A 28 -10.98 7.51 15.11
N TYR A 29 -11.82 7.00 14.22
CA TYR A 29 -12.84 6.00 14.54
C TYR A 29 -12.32 4.59 14.25
N MET A 30 -12.41 3.70 15.24
CA MET A 30 -11.87 2.34 15.14
C MET A 30 -12.54 1.51 14.02
N GLY A 31 -13.84 1.67 13.80
CA GLY A 31 -14.54 0.95 12.72
C GLY A 31 -13.94 1.27 11.34
N LEU A 32 -13.80 2.55 11.03
CA LEU A 32 -13.16 3.00 9.78
C LEU A 32 -11.70 2.53 9.68
N HIS A 33 -10.96 2.50 10.79
CA HIS A 33 -9.60 1.98 10.81
C HIS A 33 -9.54 0.49 10.43
N GLN A 34 -10.44 -0.33 10.98
CA GLN A 34 -10.51 -1.77 10.69
C GLN A 34 -10.87 -2.03 9.23
N GLU A 35 -11.82 -1.28 8.68
CA GLU A 35 -12.21 -1.36 7.26
C GLU A 35 -11.02 -1.04 6.35
N GLN A 36 -10.31 0.06 6.62
CA GLN A 36 -9.11 0.44 5.87
C GLN A 36 -8.01 -0.61 5.97
N GLN A 37 -7.84 -1.23 7.14
CA GLN A 37 -6.84 -2.26 7.35
C GLN A 37 -7.16 -3.54 6.57
N ALA A 38 -8.42 -3.98 6.62
CA ALA A 38 -8.88 -5.15 5.86
C ALA A 38 -8.68 -4.95 4.36
N LYS A 39 -9.00 -3.76 3.84
CA LYS A 39 -8.78 -3.41 2.43
C LYS A 39 -7.31 -3.49 2.04
N VAL A 40 -6.41 -2.89 2.81
CA VAL A 40 -4.97 -2.92 2.52
C VAL A 40 -4.42 -4.35 2.51
N ILE A 41 -4.84 -5.19 3.45
CA ILE A 41 -4.40 -6.60 3.49
C ILE A 41 -4.91 -7.36 2.27
N HIS A 42 -6.20 -7.19 1.93
CA HIS A 42 -6.80 -7.81 0.77
C HIS A 42 -6.08 -7.41 -0.53
N ASP A 43 -5.81 -6.12 -0.70
CA ASP A 43 -5.16 -5.59 -1.90
C ASP A 43 -3.68 -6.02 -1.99
N ALA A 44 -3.00 -6.21 -0.85
CA ALA A 44 -1.61 -6.65 -0.82
C ALA A 44 -1.41 -8.13 -1.22
N ILE A 45 -2.39 -8.99 -0.93
CA ILE A 45 -2.28 -10.43 -1.18
C ILE A 45 -2.82 -10.80 -2.57
N ASN A 46 -3.73 -10.00 -3.13
CA ASN A 46 -4.38 -10.26 -4.42
C ASN A 46 -3.75 -9.46 -5.60
N LEU A 47 -2.50 -9.04 -5.44
CA LEU A 47 -1.78 -8.13 -6.35
C LEU A 47 -1.18 -8.82 -7.58
#